data_AF-A0A949Z5I3-F1
#
_entry.id   AF-A0A949Z5I3-F1
#
_cell.length_a   1.000
_cell.length_b   1.000
_cell.length_c   1.000
_cell.angle_alpha   90.00
_cell.angle_beta   90.00
_cell.angle_gamma   90.00
#
_symmetry.space_group_name_H-M   'P 1'
#
loop_
_entity.id
_entity.type
_entity.pdbx_description
1 polymer ?
#
loop_
_entity_poly.entity_id
_entity_poly.type
_entity_poly.pdbx_seq_one_letter_code
_entity_poly.pdbx_strand_id
1 'polypeptide(L)'
;MKPKKNDSGKLRIGDDWNAIRIIALSQSNPLKAIAEFVENSIDAKARTITITRGREHNEHFLSVRDDGDGVPRDSEGLPDFKYVATHICDSIKRRMKAEGQIQGSGVQGEFGIGLLSFWTVGEKLSMASTGADQRLYQMTMSKGDPRYDVA
;
A
#
# COMPACT_ATOMS: atom_id res chain seq x y z
N MET A 1 -29.07 -46.68 -3.32
CA MET A 1 -28.59 -45.50 -2.56
C MET A 1 -28.36 -44.37 -3.53
N LYS A 2 -28.96 -43.19 -3.34
CA LYS A 2 -28.64 -42.00 -4.15
C LYS A 2 -27.27 -41.48 -3.71
N PRO A 3 -26.37 -41.08 -4.62
CA PRO A 3 -25.07 -40.54 -4.26
C PRO A 3 -25.25 -39.25 -3.46
N LYS A 4 -24.59 -39.15 -2.30
CA LYS A 4 -24.50 -37.90 -1.53
C LYS A 4 -23.80 -36.87 -2.43
N LYS A 5 -24.47 -35.75 -2.70
CA LYS A 5 -23.84 -34.59 -3.33
C LYS A 5 -22.70 -34.14 -2.41
N ASN A 6 -21.47 -34.12 -2.92
CA ASN A 6 -20.36 -33.54 -2.18
C ASN A 6 -20.62 -32.03 -2.07
N ASP A 7 -20.93 -31.58 -0.86
CA ASP A 7 -21.22 -30.18 -0.56
C ASP A 7 -19.90 -29.43 -0.39
N SER A 8 -19.23 -29.16 -1.51
CA SER A 8 -17.99 -28.40 -1.54
C SER A 8 -18.19 -27.04 -2.20
N GLY A 9 -17.51 -26.02 -1.67
CA GLY A 9 -17.57 -24.64 -2.14
C GLY A 9 -16.30 -23.88 -1.75
N LYS A 10 -16.14 -22.67 -2.28
CA LYS A 10 -15.03 -21.77 -1.90
C LYS A 10 -15.48 -20.86 -0.76
N LEU A 11 -14.59 -20.63 0.21
CA LEU A 11 -14.76 -19.57 1.20
C LEU A 11 -14.87 -18.21 0.51
N ARG A 12 -15.65 -17.29 1.09
CA ARG A 12 -15.84 -15.92 0.61
C ARG A 12 -15.72 -14.96 1.77
N ILE A 13 -15.29 -13.74 1.49
CA ILE A 13 -15.37 -12.63 2.44
C ILE A 13 -16.82 -12.14 2.45
N GLY A 14 -17.40 -11.99 3.64
CA GLY A 14 -18.75 -11.44 3.81
C GLY A 14 -18.76 -9.92 3.96
N ASP A 15 -17.70 -9.37 4.56
CA ASP A 15 -17.49 -7.94 4.78
C ASP A 15 -16.01 -7.62 4.48
N ASP A 16 -15.77 -7.01 3.32
CA ASP A 16 -14.44 -6.69 2.83
C ASP A 16 -13.73 -5.67 3.73
N TRP A 17 -14.48 -4.73 4.31
CA TRP A 17 -13.91 -3.74 5.22
C TRP A 17 -13.47 -4.39 6.52
N ASN A 18 -14.30 -5.27 7.10
CA ASN A 18 -13.90 -5.99 8.30
C ASN A 18 -12.66 -6.89 8.04
N ALA A 19 -12.56 -7.50 6.85
CA ALA A 19 -11.36 -8.24 6.46
C ALA A 19 -10.11 -7.34 6.39
N ILE A 20 -10.21 -6.18 5.72
CA ILE A 20 -9.13 -5.18 5.67
C ILE A 20 -8.72 -4.74 7.07
N ARG A 21 -9.69 -4.47 7.95
CA ARG A 21 -9.44 -4.06 9.33
C ARG A 21 -8.71 -5.15 10.13
N ILE A 22 -9.11 -6.41 9.99
CA ILE A 22 -8.43 -7.54 10.66
C ILE A 22 -6.97 -7.65 10.17
N ILE A 23 -6.73 -7.51 8.86
CA ILE A 23 -5.38 -7.55 8.28
C ILE A 23 -4.51 -6.40 8.78
N ALA A 24 -5.08 -5.19 8.86
CA ALA A 24 -4.36 -4.02 9.36
C ALA A 24 -4.02 -4.18 10.85
N LEU A 25 -4.97 -4.63 11.68
CA LEU A 25 -4.77 -4.87 13.11
C LEU A 25 -3.83 -6.04 13.41
N SER A 26 -3.71 -7.01 12.50
CA SER A 26 -2.75 -8.10 12.64
C SER A 26 -1.31 -7.67 12.32
N GLN A 27 -1.08 -6.47 11.79
CA GLN A 27 0.26 -5.92 11.67
C GLN A 27 0.74 -5.44 13.05
N SER A 28 1.86 -5.98 13.52
CA SER A 28 2.37 -5.68 14.88
C SER A 28 3.74 -5.02 14.91
N ASN A 29 4.48 -5.06 13.81
CA ASN A 29 5.85 -4.54 13.76
C ASN A 29 5.92 -3.19 13.03
N PRO A 30 6.16 -2.06 13.73
CA PRO A 30 6.29 -0.75 13.11
C PRO A 30 7.48 -0.64 12.15
N LEU A 31 8.55 -1.41 12.35
CA LEU A 31 9.69 -1.43 11.43
C LEU A 31 9.31 -1.97 10.05
N LYS A 32 8.34 -2.89 10.00
CA LYS A 32 7.82 -3.40 8.73
C LYS A 32 7.21 -2.28 7.91
N ALA A 33 6.48 -1.36 8.53
CA ALA A 33 5.85 -0.26 7.80
C ALA A 33 6.88 0.63 7.11
N ILE A 34 7.98 0.90 7.79
CA ILE A 34 9.07 1.72 7.22
C ILE A 34 9.77 0.96 6.11
N ALA A 35 10.03 -0.33 6.31
CA ALA A 35 10.61 -1.18 5.28
C ALA A 35 9.72 -1.23 4.03
N GLU A 36 8.40 -1.39 4.16
CA GLU A 36 7.47 -1.40 3.01
C GLU A 36 7.46 -0.06 2.25
N PHE A 37 7.55 1.08 2.93
CA PHE A 37 7.65 2.36 2.25
C PHE A 37 8.99 2.55 1.53
N VAL A 38 10.09 2.10 2.13
CA VAL A 38 11.42 2.10 1.47
C VAL A 38 11.43 1.17 0.25
N GLU A 39 10.84 -0.01 0.36
CA GLU A 39 10.70 -0.96 -0.77
C GLU A 39 9.91 -0.32 -1.91
N ASN A 40 8.79 0.36 -1.61
CA ASN A 40 8.02 1.07 -2.65
C ASN A 40 8.86 2.17 -3.34
N SER A 41 9.69 2.91 -2.60
CA SER A 41 10.62 3.88 -3.18
C SER A 41 11.67 3.21 -4.08
N ILE A 42 12.18 2.03 -3.68
CA ILE A 42 13.11 1.23 -4.50
C ILE A 42 12.44 0.75 -5.80
N ASP A 43 11.19 0.27 -5.73
CA ASP A 43 10.44 -0.13 -6.92
C ASP A 43 10.19 1.04 -7.87
N ALA A 44 10.00 2.24 -7.31
CA ALA A 44 9.93 3.50 -8.05
C ALA A 44 11.30 3.97 -8.57
N LYS A 45 12.34 3.13 -8.46
CA LYS A 45 13.71 3.40 -8.93
C LYS A 45 14.36 4.63 -8.30
N ALA A 46 13.97 4.96 -7.07
CA ALA A 46 14.63 6.00 -6.31
C ALA A 46 16.12 5.71 -6.15
N ARG A 47 16.94 6.76 -6.25
CA ARG A 47 18.38 6.72 -5.96
C ARG A 47 18.66 7.16 -4.53
N THR A 48 17.84 8.07 -4.02
CA THR A 48 17.97 8.66 -2.71
C THR A 48 16.67 8.46 -1.95
N ILE A 49 16.75 7.86 -0.77
CA ILE A 49 15.60 7.69 0.13
C ILE A 49 15.98 8.31 1.47
N THR A 50 15.20 9.28 1.91
CA THR A 50 15.39 10.00 3.18
C THR A 50 14.28 9.66 4.15
N ILE A 51 14.66 9.14 5.32
CA ILE A 51 13.73 8.87 6.42
C ILE A 51 13.97 9.94 7.49
N THR A 52 12.92 10.68 7.85
CA THR A 52 13.00 11.76 8.85
C THR A 52 11.94 11.56 9.92
N ARG A 53 12.38 11.43 11.17
CA ARG A 53 11.52 11.58 12.34
C ARG A 53 11.59 13.02 12.81
N GLY A 54 10.45 13.70 12.88
CA GLY A 54 10.38 15.11 13.24
C GLY A 54 9.23 15.45 14.17
N ARG A 55 9.06 16.75 14.38
CA ARG A 55 7.93 17.32 15.10
C ARG A 55 7.53 18.62 14.40
N GLU A 56 6.25 18.77 14.11
CA GLU A 56 5.69 19.97 13.46
C GLU A 56 4.32 20.27 14.10
N HIS A 57 4.00 21.54 14.36
CA HIS A 57 2.73 21.94 15.01
C HIS A 57 2.40 21.14 16.28
N ASN A 58 3.42 20.82 17.09
CA ASN A 58 3.37 19.95 18.27
C ASN A 58 3.09 18.46 18.02
N GLU A 59 2.91 18.02 16.79
CA GLU A 59 2.68 16.63 16.43
C GLU A 59 3.97 15.96 15.95
N HIS A 60 4.15 14.68 16.32
CA HIS A 60 5.25 13.88 15.78
C HIS A 60 4.91 13.36 14.39
N PHE A 61 5.90 13.37 13.50
CA PHE A 61 5.76 12.74 12.19
C PHE A 61 6.96 11.88 11.85
N LEU A 62 6.72 10.93 10.95
CA LEU A 62 7.74 10.17 10.28
C LEU A 62 7.51 10.31 8.78
N SER A 63 8.51 10.81 8.06
CA SER A 63 8.45 11.01 6.62
C SER A 63 9.43 10.06 5.94
N VAL A 64 8.97 9.40 4.89
CA VAL A 64 9.82 8.73 3.90
C VAL A 64 9.70 9.54 2.62
N ARG A 65 10.82 10.05 2.10
CA ARG A 65 10.87 10.83 0.86
C ARG A 65 11.87 10.19 -0.08
N ASP A 66 11.57 10.21 -1.35
CA ASP A 66 12.44 9.67 -2.38
C ASP A 66 12.45 10.55 -3.64
N ASP A 67 13.42 10.28 -4.51
CA ASP A 67 13.61 10.93 -5.81
C ASP A 67 13.26 10.00 -6.99
N GLY A 68 12.40 9.01 -6.75
CA GLY A 68 11.97 8.03 -7.75
C GLY A 68 10.90 8.55 -8.71
N ASP A 69 10.40 7.65 -9.54
CA ASP A 69 9.37 7.88 -10.57
C ASP A 69 8.00 8.29 -9.95
N GLY A 70 7.82 8.08 -8.65
CA GLY A 70 6.58 8.35 -7.92
C GLY A 70 5.52 7.26 -8.12
N VAL A 71 4.26 7.60 -7.79
CA VAL A 71 3.12 6.70 -7.98
C VAL A 71 2.84 6.58 -9.49
N PRO A 72 2.56 5.37 -10.01
CA PRO A 72 2.19 5.18 -11.41
C PRO A 72 1.06 6.12 -11.82
N ARG A 73 1.16 6.67 -13.03
CA ARG A 73 0.18 7.62 -13.55
C ARG A 73 -0.97 6.90 -14.26
N ASP A 74 -2.16 7.47 -14.17
CA ASP A 74 -3.34 7.06 -14.92
C ASP A 74 -3.29 7.55 -16.39
N SER A 75 -4.37 7.30 -17.13
CA SER A 75 -4.50 7.73 -18.53
C SER A 75 -4.51 9.25 -18.73
N GLU A 76 -4.78 10.03 -17.67
CA GLU A 76 -4.74 11.50 -17.68
C GLU A 76 -3.35 12.03 -17.30
N GLY A 77 -2.42 11.14 -16.93
CA GLY A 77 -1.08 11.51 -16.48
C GLY A 77 -1.02 11.93 -15.02
N LEU A 78 -2.08 11.71 -14.24
CA LEU A 78 -2.15 12.02 -12.82
C LEU A 78 -1.75 10.80 -11.99
N PRO A 79 -1.20 10.95 -10.77
CA PRO A 79 -0.88 9.81 -9.92
C PRO A 79 -2.13 8.97 -9.60
N ASP A 80 -2.09 7.66 -9.89
CA ASP A 80 -3.23 6.75 -9.71
C ASP A 80 -3.36 6.29 -8.24
N PHE A 81 -3.70 7.25 -7.37
CA PHE A 81 -3.96 6.98 -5.96
C PHE A 81 -5.17 6.07 -5.74
N LYS A 82 -6.14 6.08 -6.67
CA LYS A 82 -7.28 5.16 -6.62
C LYS A 82 -6.81 3.73 -6.71
N TYR A 83 -5.90 3.42 -7.62
CA TYR A 83 -5.32 2.09 -7.73
C TYR A 83 -4.63 1.70 -6.40
N VAL A 84 -3.78 2.56 -5.87
CA VAL A 84 -3.07 2.34 -4.60
C VAL A 84 -4.02 2.04 -3.44
N ALA A 85 -5.12 2.79 -3.30
CA ALA A 85 -6.06 2.64 -2.19
C ALA A 85 -7.01 1.44 -2.33
N THR A 86 -7.32 1.02 -3.56
CA THR A 86 -8.37 0.00 -3.81
C THR A 86 -7.82 -1.39 -4.09
N HIS A 87 -6.52 -1.54 -4.38
CA HIS A 87 -5.89 -2.84 -4.67
C HIS A 87 -5.17 -3.44 -3.44
N ILE A 88 -5.79 -3.26 -2.28
CA ILE A 88 -5.35 -3.94 -1.05
C ILE A 88 -5.50 -5.45 -1.24
N CYS A 89 -4.49 -6.20 -0.80
CA CYS A 89 -4.39 -7.65 -1.01
C CYS A 89 -4.13 -8.12 -2.45
N ASP A 90 -3.98 -7.19 -3.40
CA ASP A 90 -3.78 -7.46 -4.83
C ASP A 90 -2.45 -6.85 -5.31
N SER A 91 -1.35 -7.52 -4.95
CA SER A 91 0.00 -7.06 -5.27
C SER A 91 0.33 -7.19 -6.76
N ILE A 92 0.65 -6.07 -7.42
CA ILE A 92 1.26 -6.08 -8.77
C ILE A 92 2.53 -6.94 -8.78
N LYS A 93 3.36 -6.90 -7.72
CA LYS A 93 4.61 -7.68 -7.64
C LYS A 93 4.36 -9.18 -7.76
N ARG A 94 3.22 -9.67 -7.25
CA ARG A 94 2.82 -11.07 -7.41
C ARG A 94 2.57 -11.41 -8.87
N ARG A 95 1.90 -10.52 -9.62
CA ARG A 95 1.64 -10.71 -11.07
C ARG A 95 2.94 -10.67 -11.86
N MET A 96 3.80 -9.69 -11.61
CA MET A 96 5.10 -9.56 -12.26
C MET A 96 6.02 -10.77 -12.02
N LYS A 97 5.98 -11.36 -10.81
CA LYS A 97 6.69 -12.62 -10.52
C LYS A 97 6.10 -13.81 -11.29
N ALA A 98 4.76 -13.90 -11.37
CA ALA A 98 4.11 -14.95 -12.17
C ALA A 98 4.43 -14.83 -13.67
N GLU A 99 4.68 -13.60 -14.15
CA GLU A 99 5.11 -13.28 -15.51
C GLU A 99 6.64 -13.35 -15.71
N GLY A 100 7.40 -13.69 -14.65
CA GLY A 100 8.86 -13.88 -14.71
C GLY A 100 9.69 -12.59 -14.77
N GLN A 101 9.08 -11.43 -14.55
CA GLN A 101 9.74 -10.12 -14.60
C GLN A 101 10.56 -9.79 -13.33
N ILE A 102 10.21 -10.40 -12.19
CA ILE A 102 10.93 -10.26 -10.92
C ILE A 102 11.55 -11.63 -10.56
N GLN A 103 12.89 -11.72 -10.52
CA GLN A 103 13.62 -12.91 -10.09
C GLN A 103 14.12 -12.74 -8.65
N GLY A 104 13.71 -13.63 -7.74
CA GLY A 104 14.17 -13.63 -6.35
C GLY A 104 13.29 -14.46 -5.40
N SER A 105 13.91 -15.14 -4.44
CA SER A 105 13.22 -15.81 -3.33
C SER A 105 12.89 -14.80 -2.23
N GLY A 106 11.62 -14.40 -2.10
CA GLY A 106 11.12 -13.55 -1.01
C GLY A 106 10.97 -12.08 -1.39
N VAL A 107 10.04 -11.77 -2.29
CA VAL A 107 9.74 -10.37 -2.62
C VAL A 107 8.92 -9.76 -1.49
N GLN A 108 9.47 -8.74 -0.82
CA GLN A 108 8.73 -7.98 0.17
C GLN A 108 7.60 -7.20 -0.54
N GLY A 109 6.37 -7.30 -0.02
CA GLY A 109 5.17 -6.71 -0.64
C GLY A 109 4.35 -7.63 -1.56
N GLU A 110 4.63 -8.94 -1.65
CA GLU A 110 3.84 -9.93 -2.44
C GLU A 110 2.35 -10.02 -2.05
N PHE A 111 2.00 -9.53 -0.86
CA PHE A 111 0.64 -9.56 -0.35
C PHE A 111 -0.17 -8.30 -0.65
N GLY A 112 0.44 -7.17 -1.04
CA GLY A 112 -0.32 -5.96 -1.36
C GLY A 112 -0.97 -5.31 -0.14
N ILE A 113 -0.35 -5.46 1.04
CA ILE A 113 -0.84 -4.92 2.32
C ILE A 113 0.11 -3.86 2.91
N GLY A 114 1.18 -3.52 2.19
CA GLY A 114 2.21 -2.59 2.65
C GLY A 114 1.64 -1.24 3.05
N LEU A 115 0.62 -0.76 2.33
CA LEU A 115 -0.08 0.48 2.65
C LEU A 115 -0.68 0.46 4.07
N LEU A 116 -1.40 -0.62 4.45
CA LEU A 116 -2.08 -0.73 5.75
C LEU A 116 -1.13 -0.79 6.96
N SER A 117 0.16 -1.08 6.73
CA SER A 117 1.15 -1.15 7.80
C SER A 117 1.31 0.17 8.58
N PHE A 118 0.91 1.31 7.98
CA PHE A 118 0.95 2.61 8.66
C PHE A 118 0.18 2.64 9.99
N TRP A 119 -0.85 1.79 10.15
CA TRP A 119 -1.65 1.70 11.38
C TRP A 119 -0.84 1.35 12.63
N THR A 120 0.36 0.77 12.43
CA THR A 120 1.32 0.44 13.48
C THR A 120 2.21 1.61 13.88
N VAL A 121 2.26 2.67 13.06
CA VAL A 121 3.17 3.81 13.22
C VAL A 121 2.42 5.08 13.60
N GLY A 122 1.24 5.31 13.02
CA GLY A 122 0.48 6.53 13.25
C GLY A 122 -1.00 6.44 12.89
N GLU A 123 -1.72 7.52 13.16
CA GLU A 123 -3.16 7.62 12.96
C GLU A 123 -3.54 8.10 11.56
N LYS A 124 -2.62 8.79 10.86
CA LYS A 124 -2.82 9.31 9.51
C LYS A 124 -1.62 8.97 8.62
N LEU A 125 -1.91 8.71 7.35
CA LEU A 125 -0.93 8.61 6.28
C LEU A 125 -1.24 9.69 5.25
N SER A 126 -0.24 10.50 4.91
CA SER A 126 -0.27 11.38 3.74
C SER A 126 0.78 10.90 2.75
N MET A 127 0.38 10.70 1.50
CA MET A 127 1.25 10.29 0.40
C MET A 127 1.14 11.33 -0.70
N ALA A 128 2.26 11.87 -1.16
CA ALA A 128 2.29 12.86 -2.21
C ALA A 128 3.11 12.38 -3.41
N SER A 129 2.67 12.71 -4.62
CA SER A 129 3.37 12.37 -5.85
C SER A 129 3.07 13.37 -6.96
N THR A 130 3.98 13.50 -7.93
CA THR A 130 3.94 14.55 -8.96
C THR A 130 3.31 14.03 -10.25
N GLY A 131 2.29 14.73 -10.74
CA GLY A 131 1.65 14.44 -12.03
C GLY A 131 2.54 14.78 -13.22
N ALA A 132 2.12 14.38 -14.42
CA ALA A 132 2.77 14.75 -15.68
C ALA A 132 2.78 16.28 -15.89
N ASP A 133 1.83 16.97 -15.28
CA ASP A 133 1.67 18.42 -15.26
C ASP A 133 2.60 19.16 -14.27
N GLN A 134 3.50 18.43 -13.61
CA GLN A 134 4.44 18.94 -12.60
C GLN A 134 3.76 19.48 -11.33
N ARG A 135 2.48 19.17 -11.12
CA ARG A 135 1.79 19.51 -9.87
C ARG A 135 1.90 18.39 -8.86
N LEU A 136 1.94 18.78 -7.59
CA LEU A 136 1.92 17.85 -6.48
C LEU A 136 0.47 17.48 -6.14
N TYR A 137 0.19 16.19 -6.10
CA TYR A 137 -1.07 15.64 -5.66
C TYR A 137 -0.85 14.84 -4.38
N GLN A 138 -1.84 14.83 -3.50
CA GLN A 138 -1.74 14.16 -2.21
C GLN A 138 -2.95 13.29 -1.94
N MET A 139 -2.71 12.03 -1.60
CA MET A 139 -3.68 11.15 -0.98
C MET A 139 -3.53 11.14 0.54
N THR A 140 -4.63 11.14 1.27
CA THR A 140 -4.65 10.95 2.72
C THR A 140 -5.53 9.77 3.14
N MET A 141 -5.10 9.07 4.19
CA MET A 141 -5.83 7.96 4.80
C MET A 141 -5.79 8.08 6.33
N SER A 142 -6.86 7.61 6.99
CA SER A 142 -6.95 7.59 8.45
C SER A 142 -7.12 6.16 8.97
N LYS A 143 -6.48 5.85 10.09
CA LYS A 143 -6.62 4.57 10.76
C LYS A 143 -8.08 4.34 11.17
N GLY A 144 -8.59 3.15 10.90
CA GLY A 144 -9.97 2.78 11.20
C GLY A 144 -11.03 3.39 10.27
N ASP A 145 -10.64 4.13 9.24
CA ASP A 145 -11.56 4.69 8.23
C ASP A 145 -11.38 3.99 6.87
N PRO A 146 -12.46 3.51 6.23
CA PRO A 146 -12.37 2.90 4.89
C PRO A 146 -12.12 3.91 3.77
N ARG A 147 -12.23 5.21 4.03
CA ARG A 147 -12.13 6.27 3.02
C ARG A 147 -10.68 6.73 2.85
N TYR A 148 -10.42 7.20 1.64
CA TYR A 148 -9.23 7.95 1.28
C TYR A 148 -9.66 9.22 0.55
N ASP A 149 -8.90 10.29 0.71
CA ASP A 149 -9.14 11.58 0.06
C ASP A 149 -7.95 11.94 -0.82
N VAL A 150 -8.19 12.51 -2.00
CA VAL A 150 -7.16 12.99 -2.93
C VAL A 150 -7.35 14.48 -3.18
N ALA A 151 -6.28 15.26 -3.06
CA ALA A 151 -6.25 16.72 -3.27
C ALA A 151 -5.08 17.14 -4.15
#